data_AF-A0A0F7FJW7-F1
#
_entry.id   AF-A0A0F7FJW7-F1
#
_cell.length_a   1.000
_cell.length_b   1.000
_cell.length_c   1.000
_cell.angle_alpha   90.00
_cell.angle_beta   90.00
_cell.angle_gamma   90.00
#
_symmetry.space_group_name_H-M   'P 1'
#
loop_
_entity.id
_entity.type
_entity.pdbx_description
1 polymer ?
#
loop_
_entity_poly.entity_id
_entity_poly.type
_entity_poly.pdbx_seq_one_letter_code
_entity_poly.pdbx_strand_id
1 'polypeptide(L)'
;MREYFIKYKKAFTLIGLLLVISPIFGVYLASLIGYHEPLDIAASMLGLNETTEEINWTPLLDYTVPGLPDWLGYIVSGVIGVLVVLVLAFVFLKLTRL
;
A
#
# COMPACT_ATOMS: atom_id res chain seq x y z
N MET A 1 -2.63 -25.05 -7.58
CA MET A 1 -2.85 -23.59 -7.76
C MET A 1 -4.25 -23.25 -8.28
N ARG A 2 -4.66 -23.72 -9.47
CA ARG A 2 -5.99 -23.39 -10.05
C ARG A 2 -7.18 -23.68 -9.13
N GLU A 3 -7.16 -24.81 -8.42
CA GLU A 3 -8.23 -25.21 -7.49
C GLU A 3 -8.35 -24.28 -6.28
N TYR A 4 -7.24 -23.71 -5.78
CA TYR A 4 -7.25 -22.74 -4.69
C TYR A 4 -7.90 -21.42 -5.12
N PHE A 5 -7.59 -20.93 -6.33
CA PHE A 5 -8.23 -19.74 -6.88
C PHE A 5 -9.73 -19.92 -7.07
N ILE A 6 -10.19 -21.10 -7.46
CA ILE A 6 -11.62 -21.40 -7.60
C ILE A 6 -12.28 -21.47 -6.22
N LYS A 7 -11.65 -22.16 -5.25
CA LYS A 7 -12.15 -22.29 -3.87
C LYS A 7 -12.29 -20.94 -3.18
N TYR A 8 -11.32 -20.04 -3.35
CA TYR A 8 -11.28 -18.72 -2.71
C TYR A 8 -11.62 -17.57 -3.66
N LYS A 9 -12.32 -17.84 -4.77
CA LYS A 9 -12.65 -16.86 -5.81
C LYS A 9 -13.24 -15.57 -5.23
N LYS A 10 -14.19 -15.69 -4.30
CA LYS A 10 -14.84 -14.54 -3.65
C LYS A 10 -13.84 -13.65 -2.91
N ALA A 11 -12.87 -14.24 -2.22
CA ALA A 11 -11.86 -13.48 -1.48
C ALA A 11 -10.94 -12.71 -2.44
N PHE A 12 -10.44 -13.37 -3.50
CA PHE A 12 -9.63 -12.69 -4.52
C PHE A 12 -10.40 -11.58 -5.24
N THR A 13 -11.68 -11.80 -5.56
CA THR A 13 -12.54 -10.75 -6.13
C THR A 13 -12.71 -9.58 -5.17
N LEU A 14 -12.92 -9.84 -3.88
CA LEU A 14 -13.03 -8.79 -2.87
C LEU A 14 -11.72 -8.01 -2.72
N ILE A 15 -10.58 -8.68 -2.67
CA ILE A 15 -9.26 -8.04 -2.61
C ILE A 15 -9.06 -7.13 -3.84
N GLY A 16 -9.34 -7.64 -5.04
CA GLY A 16 -9.24 -6.84 -6.27
C GLY A 16 -10.16 -5.62 -6.25
N LEU A 17 -11.40 -5.78 -5.78
CA LEU A 17 -12.33 -4.67 -5.64
C LEU A 17 -11.83 -3.62 -4.64
N LEU A 18 -11.35 -4.05 -3.48
CA LEU A 18 -10.82 -3.16 -2.44
C LEU A 18 -9.58 -2.40 -2.93
N LEU A 19 -8.70 -3.03 -3.70
CA LEU A 19 -7.53 -2.37 -4.29
C LEU A 19 -7.92 -1.27 -5.28
N VAL A 20 -8.95 -1.50 -6.11
CA VAL A 20 -9.42 -0.48 -7.06
C VAL A 20 -10.13 0.67 -6.35
N ILE A 21 -10.86 0.37 -5.26
CA ILE A 21 -11.58 1.37 -4.47
C ILE A 21 -10.65 2.14 -3.52
N SER A 22 -9.52 1.57 -3.10
CA SER A 22 -8.70 2.13 -2.03
C SER A 22 -8.14 3.55 -2.28
N PRO A 23 -7.81 3.99 -3.51
CA PRO A 23 -7.36 5.36 -3.75
C PRO A 23 -8.42 6.42 -3.41
N ILE A 24 -9.70 6.05 -3.40
CA ILE A 24 -10.77 6.96 -2.95
C ILE A 24 -10.49 7.40 -1.51
N PHE A 25 -10.04 6.48 -0.66
CA PHE A 25 -9.74 6.76 0.74
C PHE A 25 -8.34 7.35 0.92
N GLY A 26 -7.32 6.68 0.37
CA GLY A 26 -5.92 7.01 0.63
C GLY A 26 -5.40 8.24 -0.12
N VAL A 27 -6.04 8.62 -1.23
CA VAL A 27 -5.62 9.76 -2.05
C VAL A 27 -6.72 10.82 -2.05
N TYR A 28 -7.87 10.52 -2.65
CA TYR A 28 -8.88 11.56 -2.92
C TYR A 28 -9.49 12.18 -1.66
N LEU A 29 -10.01 11.35 -0.75
CA LEU A 29 -10.63 11.83 0.49
C LEU A 29 -9.61 12.46 1.43
N ALA A 30 -8.39 11.91 1.50
CA ALA A 30 -7.30 12.47 2.29
C ALA A 30 -6.92 13.88 1.82
N SER A 31 -6.78 14.08 0.51
CA SER A 31 -6.53 15.40 -0.07
C SER A 31 -7.71 16.36 0.15
N LEU A 32 -8.96 15.88 0.03
CA LEU A 32 -10.15 16.71 0.18
C LEU A 32 -10.30 17.31 1.58
N ILE A 33 -9.93 16.55 2.62
CA ILE A 33 -10.00 17.02 4.01
C ILE A 33 -8.72 17.71 4.48
N GLY A 34 -7.71 17.82 3.60
CA GLY A 34 -6.39 18.35 3.97
C GLY A 34 -5.74 17.55 5.08
N TYR A 35 -5.78 16.22 5.00
CA TYR A 35 -5.13 15.36 5.98
C TYR A 35 -3.62 15.62 5.97
N HIS A 36 -3.06 15.86 7.16
CA HIS A 36 -1.64 15.96 7.41
C HIS A 36 -1.26 14.91 8.45
N GLU A 37 -0.10 14.28 8.29
CA GLU A 37 0.36 13.31 9.27
C GLU A 37 0.63 14.02 10.61
N PRO A 38 0.25 13.45 11.76
CA PRO A 38 0.54 14.06 13.06
C PRO A 38 2.03 14.35 13.27
N LEU A 39 2.89 13.54 12.66
CA LEU A 39 4.33 13.70 12.74
C LEU A 39 4.81 14.93 11.93
N ASP A 40 4.23 15.18 10.75
CA ASP A 40 4.55 16.37 9.94
C ASP A 40 4.18 17.65 10.67
N ILE A 41 3.02 17.65 11.34
CA ILE A 41 2.58 18.77 12.17
C ILE A 41 3.58 19.01 13.29
N ALA A 42 4.00 17.96 14.01
CA ALA A 42 4.99 18.08 15.07
C ALA A 42 6.34 18.58 14.56
N ALA A 43 6.81 18.08 13.40
CA ALA A 43 8.05 18.52 12.76
C ALA A 43 7.99 20.00 12.40
N SER A 44 6.88 20.45 11.80
CA SER A 44 6.65 21.86 11.45
C SER A 44 6.64 22.77 12.68
N MET A 45 6.04 22.32 13.80
CA MET A 45 6.00 23.07 15.07
C MET A 45 7.40 23.21 15.69
N LEU A 46 8.28 22.25 15.43
CA LEU A 46 9.68 22.27 15.86
C LEU A 46 10.61 22.98 14.87
N GLY A 47 10.08 23.49 13.75
CA GLY A 47 10.88 24.12 12.70
C GLY A 47 11.83 23.17 11.99
N LEU A 48 11.51 21.87 11.97
CA LEU A 48 12.29 20.85 11.27
C LEU A 48 11.89 20.82 9.79
N ASN A 49 12.88 20.65 8.92
CA ASN A 49 12.65 20.45 7.48
C ASN A 49 12.35 18.99 7.19
N GLU A 50 11.45 18.75 6.24
CA GLU A 50 11.20 17.44 5.69
C GLU A 50 12.36 17.01 4.80
N THR A 51 13.01 15.91 5.15
CA THR A 51 14.17 15.36 4.42
C THR A 51 13.90 13.94 3.92
N THR A 52 12.66 13.47 4.07
CA THR A 52 12.24 12.10 3.73
C THR A 52 12.50 11.81 2.25
N GLU A 53 12.12 12.71 1.35
CA GLU A 53 12.37 12.55 -0.09
C GLU A 53 13.86 12.65 -0.46
N GLU A 54 14.66 13.37 0.34
CA GLU A 54 16.10 13.55 0.10
C GLU A 54 16.93 12.33 0.55
N ILE A 55 16.52 11.69 1.64
CA ILE A 55 17.31 10.66 2.33
C ILE A 55 16.74 9.25 2.09
N ASN A 56 15.41 9.10 2.03
CA ASN A 56 14.72 7.82 1.98
C ASN A 56 14.12 7.54 0.60
N TRP A 57 14.98 7.47 -0.42
CA TRP A 57 14.54 7.01 -1.74
C TRP A 57 14.21 5.51 -1.67
N THR A 58 12.93 5.20 -1.52
CA THR A 58 12.39 3.86 -1.68
C THR A 58 11.34 3.85 -2.78
N PRO A 59 11.20 2.76 -3.54
CA PRO A 59 10.27 2.71 -4.67
C PRO A 59 8.78 2.71 -4.27
N LEU A 60 8.48 2.68 -2.96
CA LEU A 60 7.13 2.66 -2.38
C LEU A 60 6.95 3.73 -1.29
N LEU A 61 7.76 4.80 -1.32
CA LEU A 61 7.59 5.92 -0.40
C LEU A 61 6.15 6.46 -0.51
N ASP A 62 5.52 6.73 0.63
CA ASP A 62 4.13 7.19 0.74
C ASP A 62 3.12 6.35 -0.04
N TYR A 63 3.41 5.05 -0.17
CA TYR A 63 2.60 4.11 -0.93
C TYR A 63 2.45 4.49 -2.42
N THR A 64 3.32 5.32 -2.98
CA THR A 64 3.35 5.65 -4.41
C THR A 64 4.55 5.02 -5.13
N VAL A 65 4.55 5.06 -6.45
CA VAL A 65 5.65 4.55 -7.29
C VAL A 65 6.18 5.71 -8.14
N PRO A 66 7.51 5.95 -8.17
CA PRO A 66 8.09 7.02 -8.97
C PRO A 66 7.67 6.95 -10.44
N GLY A 67 7.18 8.07 -10.97
CA GLY A 67 6.72 8.18 -12.36
C GLY A 67 5.27 7.75 -12.62
N LEU A 68 4.53 7.31 -11.60
CA LEU A 68 3.08 7.08 -11.68
C LEU A 68 2.29 8.19 -10.99
N PRO A 69 1.06 8.49 -11.43
CA PRO A 69 0.13 9.30 -10.66
C PRO A 69 -0.20 8.64 -9.31
N ASP A 70 -0.42 9.43 -8.26
CA ASP A 70 -0.62 8.93 -6.87
C ASP A 70 -1.70 7.86 -6.77
N TRP A 71 -2.84 8.05 -7.43
CA TRP A 71 -3.93 7.06 -7.39
C TRP A 71 -3.51 5.71 -7.99
N LEU A 72 -2.65 5.71 -9.00
CA LEU A 72 -2.17 4.49 -9.65
C LEU A 72 -1.01 3.87 -8.86
N GLY A 73 -0.09 4.71 -8.37
CA GLY A 73 0.96 4.32 -7.45
C GLY A 73 0.39 3.60 -6.22
N TYR A 74 -0.67 4.15 -5.62
CA TYR A 74 -1.37 3.58 -4.47
C TYR A 74 -1.94 2.18 -4.76
N ILE A 75 -2.56 1.98 -5.93
CA ILE A 75 -3.06 0.65 -6.35
C ILE A 75 -1.89 -0.33 -6.50
N VAL A 76 -0.82 0.08 -7.17
CA VAL A 76 0.35 -0.77 -7.43
C VAL A 76 1.02 -1.18 -6.11
N SER A 77 1.25 -0.24 -5.21
CA SER A 77 1.77 -0.49 -3.87
C SER A 77 0.88 -1.45 -3.09
N GLY A 78 -0.45 -1.29 -3.17
CA GLY A 78 -1.41 -2.21 -2.57
C GLY A 78 -1.31 -3.63 -3.15
N VAL A 79 -1.19 -3.78 -4.46
CA VAL A 79 -0.98 -5.08 -5.12
C VAL A 79 0.32 -5.73 -4.62
N ILE A 80 1.41 -4.96 -4.56
CA ILE A 80 2.70 -5.44 -4.05
C ILE A 80 2.56 -5.92 -2.60
N GLY A 81 1.91 -5.15 -1.74
CA GLY A 81 1.66 -5.54 -0.34
C GLY A 81 0.87 -6.85 -0.23
N VAL A 82 -0.20 -7.01 -1.01
CA VAL A 82 -0.98 -8.26 -1.07
C VAL A 82 -0.10 -9.43 -1.51
N LEU A 83 0.71 -9.25 -2.54
CA LEU A 83 1.61 -10.31 -3.02
C LEU A 83 2.66 -10.69 -1.98
N VAL A 84 3.25 -9.72 -1.29
CA VAL A 84 4.21 -9.95 -0.20
C VAL A 84 3.57 -10.81 0.89
N VAL A 85 2.37 -10.46 1.35
CA VAL A 85 1.66 -11.23 2.39
C VAL A 85 1.38 -12.67 1.92
N LEU A 86 0.89 -12.85 0.70
CA LEU A 86 0.59 -14.18 0.15
C LEU A 86 1.86 -15.03 -0.02
N VAL A 87 2.96 -14.43 -0.47
CA VAL A 87 4.26 -15.11 -0.60
C VAL A 87 4.79 -15.50 0.77
N LEU A 88 4.75 -14.61 1.76
CA LEU A 88 5.18 -14.91 3.12
C LEU A 88 4.36 -16.04 3.73
N ALA A 89 3.04 -16.00 3.58
CA ALA A 89 2.16 -17.08 4.04
C ALA A 89 2.51 -18.42 3.35
N PHE A 90 2.74 -18.40 2.04
CA PHE A 90 3.13 -19.59 1.29
C PHE A 90 4.48 -20.15 1.74
N VAL A 91 5.49 -19.29 1.92
CA VAL A 91 6.82 -19.66 2.42
C VAL A 91 6.71 -20.24 3.83
N PHE A 92 5.93 -19.62 4.70
CA PHE A 92 5.70 -20.08 6.07
C PHE A 92 5.07 -21.48 6.12
N LEU A 93 4.01 -21.71 5.34
CA LEU A 93 3.39 -23.04 5.22
C LEU A 93 4.39 -24.08 4.73
N LYS A 94 5.15 -23.73 3.68
CA LYS A 94 6.16 -24.65 3.11
C LYS A 94 7.26 -25.00 4.10
N LEU A 95 7.72 -24.04 4.90
CA LEU A 95 8.76 -24.25 5.92
C LEU A 95 8.26 -25.06 7.12
N THR A 96 7.01 -24.83 7.54
CA THR A 96 6.41 -25.53 8.69
C THR A 96 5.85 -26.91 8.35
N ARG A 97 5.84 -27.32 7.07
CA ARG A 97 5.21 -28.56 6.57
C ARG A 97 3.75 -28.72 7.01
N LEU A 98 3.05 -27.60 7.20
CA LEU A 98 1.59 -27.55 7.35
C LEU A 98 0.89 -27.67 5.99
#